data_AF-D3CY12-F1
#
_entry.id   AF-D3CY12-F1
#
_cell.length_a   1.000
_cell.length_b   1.000
_cell.length_c   1.000
_cell.angle_alpha   90.00
_cell.angle_beta   90.00
_cell.angle_gamma   90.00
#
_symmetry.space_group_name_H-M   'P 1'
#
loop_
_entity.id
_entity.type
_entity.pdbx_description
1 polymer ?
#
loop_
_entity_poly.entity_id
_entity_poly.type
_entity_poly.pdbx_seq_one_letter_code
_entity_poly.pdbx_strand_id
1 'polypeptide(L)'
;MTAPKTPKAVRHCLCGCGATVTKEFRPGHDAKLKGALINQVLAAEAPKATKADKAAGSKALATLTARGWLAHLDKSRASRSAKAERAAARRAARAAARSEAATAAVVTDHPVEQPEPHPGDRLGKALAELPTA
;
A
#
# COMPACT_ATOMS: atom_id res chain seq x y z
N MET A 1 -23.43 55.27 -1.91
CA MET A 1 -22.57 55.26 -0.70
C MET A 1 -22.15 53.83 -0.42
N THR A 2 -20.88 53.49 -0.61
CA THR A 2 -20.38 52.11 -0.50
C THR A 2 -19.89 51.87 0.92
N ALA A 3 -20.43 50.88 1.63
CA ALA A 3 -20.04 50.55 2.99
C ALA A 3 -18.54 50.15 3.07
N PRO A 4 -17.81 50.57 4.12
CA PRO A 4 -16.41 50.21 4.29
C PRO A 4 -16.26 48.69 4.46
N LYS A 5 -15.38 48.06 3.67
CA LYS A 5 -15.07 46.64 3.79
C LYS A 5 -14.25 46.39 5.05
N THR A 6 -14.78 45.59 5.97
CA THR A 6 -14.06 45.16 7.17
C THR A 6 -12.83 44.32 6.75
N PRO A 7 -11.63 44.62 7.28
CA PRO A 7 -10.44 43.84 6.97
C PRO A 7 -10.63 42.38 7.41
N LYS A 8 -10.30 41.44 6.52
CA LYS A 8 -10.38 40.01 6.83
C LYS A 8 -9.29 39.64 7.84
N ALA A 9 -9.68 39.04 8.96
CA ALA A 9 -8.71 38.53 9.94
C ALA A 9 -7.82 37.46 9.29
N VAL A 10 -6.50 37.66 9.37
CA VAL A 10 -5.50 36.68 8.94
C VAL A 10 -5.29 35.69 10.08
N ARG A 11 -5.36 34.39 9.78
CA ARG A 11 -5.19 33.28 10.73
C ARG A 11 -4.13 32.30 10.21
N HIS A 12 -3.61 31.42 11.05
CA HIS A 12 -2.77 30.32 10.59
C HIS A 12 -3.59 29.10 10.17
N CYS A 13 -3.09 28.36 9.18
CA CYS A 13 -3.77 27.18 8.67
C CYS A 13 -3.83 26.06 9.71
N LEU A 14 -5.04 25.57 9.98
CA LEU A 14 -5.30 24.55 11.00
C LEU A 14 -4.72 23.15 10.70
N CYS A 15 -4.13 22.95 9.52
CA CYS A 15 -3.40 21.71 9.24
C CYS A 15 -2.00 21.67 9.88
N GLY A 16 -1.57 22.74 10.55
CA GLY A 16 -0.25 22.84 11.19
C GLY A 16 0.90 23.27 10.27
N CYS A 17 0.63 23.67 9.02
CA CYS A 17 1.70 24.07 8.08
C CYS A 17 2.27 25.49 8.31
N GLY A 18 1.77 26.22 9.30
CA GLY A 18 2.21 27.59 9.62
C GLY A 18 1.77 28.68 8.64
N ALA A 19 1.27 28.33 7.45
CA ALA A 19 0.87 29.31 6.45
C ALA A 19 -0.31 30.20 6.90
N THR A 20 -0.24 31.48 6.58
CA THR A 20 -1.31 32.46 6.81
C THR A 20 -2.43 32.30 5.79
N VAL A 21 -3.66 32.36 6.28
CA VAL A 21 -4.90 32.11 5.52
C VAL A 21 -5.98 33.09 5.96
N THR A 22 -6.88 33.43 5.03
CA THR A 22 -8.08 34.23 5.32
C THR A 22 -9.29 33.36 5.71
N LYS A 23 -9.12 32.03 5.68
CA LYS A 23 -10.10 30.99 6.04
C LYS A 23 -9.45 30.06 7.08
N GLU A 24 -10.06 28.92 7.38
CA GLU A 24 -9.48 27.93 8.30
C GLU A 24 -8.34 27.11 7.67
N PHE A 25 -8.43 26.84 6.37
CA PHE A 25 -7.49 26.01 5.62
C PHE A 25 -7.02 26.69 4.34
N ARG A 26 -5.80 26.36 3.92
CA ARG A 26 -5.37 26.55 2.53
C ARG A 26 -6.17 25.60 1.64
N PRO A 27 -6.39 25.95 0.36
CA PRO A 27 -7.01 25.04 -0.60
C PRO A 27 -6.36 23.65 -0.57
N GLY A 28 -7.16 22.60 -0.36
CA GLY A 28 -6.72 21.20 -0.35
C GLY A 28 -6.08 20.70 0.95
N HIS A 29 -5.80 21.58 1.92
CA HIS A 29 -5.20 21.16 3.20
C HIS A 29 -6.20 20.50 4.16
N ASP A 30 -7.49 20.84 4.02
CA ASP A 30 -8.58 20.18 4.73
C ASP A 30 -8.67 18.69 4.35
N ALA A 31 -8.53 18.38 3.06
CA ALA A 31 -8.50 17.00 2.56
C ALA A 31 -7.29 16.22 3.11
N LYS A 32 -6.12 16.86 3.18
CA LYS A 32 -4.91 16.27 3.74
C LYS A 32 -5.07 15.97 5.23
N LEU A 33 -5.58 16.92 6.01
CA LEU A 33 -5.84 16.72 7.43
C LEU A 33 -6.88 15.62 7.65
N LYS A 34 -7.99 15.65 6.89
CA LYS A 34 -9.02 14.61 6.95
C LYS A 34 -8.45 13.22 6.69
N GLY A 35 -7.64 13.06 5.64
CA GLY A 35 -6.97 11.80 5.33
C GLY A 35 -6.04 11.32 6.45
N ALA A 36 -5.27 12.24 7.05
CA ALA A 36 -4.40 11.93 8.19
C ALA A 36 -5.19 11.45 9.41
N LEU A 37 -6.29 12.13 9.77
CA LEU A 37 -7.15 11.76 10.89
C LEU A 37 -7.79 10.38 10.67
N ILE A 38 -8.32 10.11 9.47
CA ILE A 38 -8.87 8.81 9.12
C ILE A 38 -7.81 7.71 9.27
N ASN A 39 -6.58 7.96 8.79
CA ASN A 39 -5.49 7.00 8.94
C ASN A 39 -5.11 6.73 10.40
N GLN A 40 -5.12 7.74 11.26
CA GLN A 40 -4.86 7.58 12.70
C GLN A 40 -5.93 6.72 13.39
N VAL A 41 -7.21 6.93 13.05
CA VAL A 41 -8.30 6.09 13.58
C VAL A 41 -8.13 4.64 13.12
N LEU A 42 -7.87 4.42 11.84
CA LEU A 42 -7.68 3.06 11.30
C LEU A 42 -6.41 2.38 11.84
N ALA A 43 -5.35 3.14 12.13
CA ALA A 43 -4.15 2.61 12.78
C ALA A 43 -4.44 2.18 14.22
N ALA A 44 -5.27 2.93 14.95
CA ALA A 44 -5.71 2.59 16.31
C ALA A 44 -6.57 1.32 16.38
N GLU A 45 -7.30 1.00 15.31
CA GLU A 45 -8.12 -0.21 15.17
C GLU A 45 -7.30 -1.46 14.81
N ALA A 46 -6.04 -1.31 14.39
CA ALA A 46 -5.21 -2.43 14.00
C ALA A 46 -4.95 -3.38 15.19
N PRO A 47 -4.86 -4.71 14.97
CA PRO A 47 -4.63 -5.67 16.06
C PRO A 47 -3.29 -5.45 16.78
N LYS A 48 -2.32 -4.80 16.12
CA LYS A 48 -1.00 -4.46 16.66
C LYS A 48 -0.88 -2.99 17.10
N ALA A 49 -2.01 -2.30 17.30
CA ALA A 49 -1.99 -0.88 17.69
C ALA A 49 -1.36 -0.69 19.07
N THR A 50 -0.41 0.24 19.16
CA THR A 50 0.22 0.62 20.42
C THR A 50 -0.73 1.48 21.28
N LYS A 51 -0.38 1.69 22.56
CA LYS A 51 -1.13 2.62 23.43
C LYS A 51 -1.12 4.05 22.86
N ALA A 52 -0.02 4.46 22.24
CA ALA A 52 0.10 5.76 21.58
C ALA A 52 -0.85 5.88 20.39
N ASP A 53 -0.94 4.83 19.57
CA ASP A 53 -1.86 4.80 18.42
C ASP A 53 -3.31 4.90 18.87
N LYS A 54 -3.70 4.17 19.92
CA LYS A 54 -5.06 4.24 20.49
C LYS A 54 -5.40 5.64 21.01
N ALA A 55 -4.47 6.29 21.70
CA ALA A 55 -4.66 7.66 22.17
C ALA A 55 -4.77 8.66 21.01
N ALA A 56 -3.92 8.52 19.99
CA ALA A 56 -3.97 9.35 18.79
C ALA A 56 -5.27 9.13 18.00
N GLY A 57 -5.69 7.88 17.82
CA GLY A 57 -6.94 7.52 17.15
C GLY A 57 -8.17 8.06 17.87
N SER A 58 -8.21 8.01 19.20
CA SER A 58 -9.30 8.61 19.98
C SER A 58 -9.41 10.13 19.77
N LYS A 59 -8.28 10.85 19.82
CA LYS A 59 -8.23 12.29 19.53
C LYS A 59 -8.64 12.59 18.07
N ALA A 60 -8.21 11.74 17.14
CA ALA A 60 -8.55 11.87 15.73
C ALA A 60 -10.05 11.66 15.49
N LEU A 61 -10.65 10.67 16.16
CA LEU A 61 -12.08 10.40 16.10
C LEU A 61 -12.89 11.57 16.64
N ALA A 62 -12.53 12.11 17.80
CA ALA A 62 -13.17 13.31 18.36
C ALA A 62 -13.12 14.49 17.36
N THR A 63 -11.97 14.68 16.69
CA THR A 63 -11.81 15.72 15.66
C THR A 63 -12.67 15.47 14.42
N LEU A 64 -12.76 14.22 13.96
CA LEU A 64 -13.62 13.85 12.84
C LEU A 64 -15.11 14.07 13.16
N THR A 65 -15.54 13.71 14.37
CA THR A 65 -16.90 13.93 14.86
C THR A 65 -17.22 15.42 14.94
N ALA A 66 -16.36 16.22 15.57
CA ALA A 66 -16.55 17.67 15.70
C ALA A 66 -16.68 18.39 14.35
N ARG A 67 -16.10 17.82 13.27
CA ARG A 67 -16.18 18.36 11.90
C ARG A 67 -17.22 17.71 11.01
N GLY A 68 -17.98 16.73 11.50
CA GLY A 68 -18.97 16.00 10.70
C GLY A 68 -18.35 15.15 9.58
N TRP A 69 -17.11 14.67 9.74
CA TRP A 69 -16.40 13.88 8.73
C TRP A 69 -16.52 12.37 8.91
N LEU A 70 -17.42 11.89 9.78
CA LEU A 70 -17.60 10.46 10.07
C LEU A 70 -17.98 9.63 8.83
N ALA A 71 -18.83 10.17 7.95
CA ALA A 71 -19.19 9.49 6.70
C ALA A 71 -17.96 9.16 5.81
N HIS A 72 -16.90 9.97 5.89
CA HIS A 72 -15.65 9.69 5.17
C HIS A 72 -14.84 8.56 5.81
N LEU A 73 -14.89 8.43 7.14
CA LEU A 73 -14.27 7.32 7.85
C LEU A 73 -14.96 6.00 7.46
N ASP A 74 -16.29 5.96 7.49
CA ASP A 74 -17.05 4.76 7.13
C ASP A 74 -16.84 4.35 5.66
N LYS A 75 -16.87 5.34 4.74
CA LYS A 75 -16.52 5.11 3.34
C LYS A 75 -15.10 4.55 3.20
N SER A 76 -14.15 5.02 4.01
CA SER A 76 -12.77 4.54 3.98
C SER A 76 -12.66 3.11 4.52
N ARG A 77 -13.40 2.75 5.57
CA ARG A 77 -13.49 1.37 6.09
C ARG A 77 -14.03 0.42 5.01
N ALA A 78 -15.17 0.76 4.41
CA ALA A 78 -15.79 -0.05 3.35
C ALA A 78 -14.90 -0.21 2.11
N SER A 79 -14.21 0.86 1.70
CA SER A 79 -13.27 0.80 0.57
C SER A 79 -12.07 -0.12 0.86
N ARG A 80 -11.54 -0.08 2.10
CA ARG A 80 -10.43 -0.94 2.50
C ARG A 80 -10.83 -2.41 2.61
N SER A 81 -12.00 -2.72 3.17
CA SER A 81 -12.49 -4.11 3.22
C SER A 81 -12.69 -4.68 1.82
N ALA A 82 -13.38 -3.94 0.93
CA ALA A 82 -13.57 -4.36 -0.45
C ALA A 82 -12.23 -4.55 -1.21
N LYS A 83 -11.25 -3.68 -0.96
CA LYS A 83 -9.92 -3.83 -1.55
C LYS A 83 -9.17 -5.05 -1.00
N ALA A 84 -9.31 -5.34 0.30
CA ALA A 84 -8.71 -6.51 0.92
C ALA A 84 -9.31 -7.80 0.37
N GLU A 85 -10.64 -7.88 0.23
CA GLU A 85 -11.35 -9.01 -0.38
C GLU A 85 -10.91 -9.24 -1.83
N ARG A 86 -10.89 -8.18 -2.65
CA ARG A 86 -10.40 -8.28 -4.03
C ARG A 86 -8.96 -8.74 -4.11
N ALA A 87 -8.10 -8.28 -3.20
CA ALA A 87 -6.71 -8.72 -3.14
C ALA A 87 -6.59 -10.20 -2.73
N ALA A 88 -7.38 -10.66 -1.77
CA ALA A 88 -7.43 -12.06 -1.35
C ALA A 88 -7.92 -12.97 -2.48
N ALA A 89 -9.01 -12.60 -3.16
CA ALA A 89 -9.53 -13.34 -4.31
C ALA A 89 -8.50 -13.44 -5.44
N ARG A 90 -7.80 -12.34 -5.76
CA ARG A 90 -6.73 -12.34 -6.77
C ARG A 90 -5.55 -13.23 -6.36
N ARG A 91 -5.21 -13.29 -5.08
CA ARG A 91 -4.14 -14.18 -4.58
C ARG A 91 -4.56 -15.64 -4.67
N ALA A 92 -5.80 -15.97 -4.29
CA ALA A 92 -6.34 -17.33 -4.40
C ALA A 92 -6.38 -17.81 -5.85
N ALA A 93 -6.87 -16.98 -6.79
CA ALA A 93 -6.90 -17.31 -8.21
C ALA A 93 -5.49 -17.55 -8.79
N ARG A 94 -4.50 -16.72 -8.40
CA ARG A 94 -3.10 -16.92 -8.80
C ARG A 94 -2.48 -18.19 -8.20
N ALA A 95 -2.86 -18.56 -6.98
CA ALA A 95 -2.38 -19.78 -6.35
C ALA A 95 -2.95 -21.02 -7.07
N ALA A 96 -4.26 -21.02 -7.36
CA ALA A 96 -4.93 -22.10 -8.10
C ALA A 96 -4.31 -22.30 -9.50
N ALA A 97 -4.12 -21.21 -10.26
CA ALA A 97 -3.49 -21.27 -11.58
C ALA A 97 -2.04 -21.81 -11.53
N ARG A 98 -1.29 -21.53 -10.44
CA ARG A 98 0.07 -22.07 -10.25
C ARG A 98 0.04 -23.57 -9.94
N SER A 99 -0.90 -24.04 -9.12
CA SER A 99 -1.03 -25.47 -8.85
C SER A 99 -1.44 -26.25 -10.09
N GLU A 100 -2.34 -25.71 -10.91
CA GLU A 100 -2.75 -26.34 -12.18
C GLU A 100 -1.60 -26.39 -13.20
N ALA A 101 -0.79 -25.31 -13.29
CA ALA A 101 0.39 -25.32 -14.14
C ALA A 101 1.45 -26.33 -13.65
N ALA A 102 1.62 -26.47 -12.34
CA ALA A 102 2.56 -27.44 -11.76
C ALA A 102 2.12 -28.90 -12.00
N THR A 103 0.82 -29.20 -11.92
CA THR A 103 0.31 -30.54 -12.24
C THR A 103 0.37 -30.83 -13.73
N ALA A 104 0.08 -29.85 -14.59
CA ALA A 104 0.21 -30.02 -16.04
C ALA A 104 1.67 -30.31 -16.48
N ALA A 105 2.65 -29.63 -15.88
CA ALA A 105 4.06 -29.85 -16.18
C ALA A 105 4.56 -31.26 -15.83
N VAL A 106 4.03 -31.86 -14.75
CA VAL A 106 4.39 -33.22 -14.31
C VAL A 106 3.85 -34.31 -15.26
N VAL A 107 2.76 -34.07 -15.97
CA VAL A 107 2.15 -35.06 -16.90
C VAL A 107 2.86 -35.09 -18.26
N THR A 108 3.56 -34.01 -18.63
CA THR A 108 4.29 -33.90 -19.91
C THR A 108 5.77 -34.29 -19.85
N ASP A 109 6.27 -34.83 -18.75
CA ASP A 109 7.59 -35.46 -18.70
C ASP A 109 7.51 -36.85 -19.38
N HIS A 110 7.33 -36.84 -20.70
CA HIS A 110 7.68 -37.98 -21.52
C HIS A 110 9.20 -38.13 -21.40
N PRO A 111 9.74 -39.31 -21.05
CA PRO A 111 11.17 -39.52 -21.05
C PRO A 111 11.68 -39.25 -22.46
N VAL A 112 12.39 -38.13 -22.61
CA VAL A 112 13.23 -37.90 -23.78
C VAL A 112 14.25 -39.02 -23.73
N GLU A 113 14.05 -40.01 -24.59
CA GLU A 113 15.04 -41.01 -24.96
C GLU A 113 16.31 -40.23 -25.30
N GLN A 114 17.30 -40.28 -24.41
CA GLN A 114 18.54 -39.57 -24.63
C GLN A 114 19.15 -40.13 -25.91
N PRO A 115 19.38 -39.33 -26.96
CA PRO A 115 20.12 -39.82 -28.11
C PRO A 115 21.48 -40.28 -27.61
N GLU A 116 21.80 -41.53 -27.91
CA GLU A 116 23.04 -42.14 -27.46
C GLU A 116 24.23 -41.23 -27.79
N PRO A 117 25.19 -41.07 -26.86
CA PRO A 117 26.34 -40.22 -27.09
C PRO A 117 27.12 -40.73 -28.30
N HIS A 118 27.14 -39.95 -29.38
CA HIS A 118 27.98 -40.24 -30.54
C HIS A 118 29.44 -40.37 -30.09
N PRO A 119 30.15 -41.46 -30.46
CA PRO A 119 31.51 -41.75 -29.97
C PRO A 119 32.60 -40.79 -30.48
N GLY A 120 32.24 -39.67 -31.15
CA GLY A 120 33.18 -38.72 -31.74
C GLY A 120 33.64 -37.57 -30.83
N ASP A 121 32.93 -37.27 -29.74
CA ASP A 121 33.10 -36.00 -28.99
C ASP A 121 33.96 -36.13 -27.71
N ARG A 122 35.00 -36.98 -27.73
CA ARG A 122 35.93 -37.18 -26.60
C ARG A 122 37.38 -36.71 -26.85
N LEU A 123 37.63 -35.95 -27.90
CA LEU A 123 38.97 -35.43 -28.23
C LEU A 123 38.98 -33.91 -28.17
N GLY A 124 39.03 -33.31 -26.98
CA GLY A 124 39.19 -31.85 -26.93
C GLY A 124 39.28 -31.15 -25.58
N LYS A 125 39.48 -31.85 -24.46
CA LYS A 125 39.63 -31.15 -23.17
C LYS A 125 40.57 -31.84 -22.19
N ALA A 126 41.84 -31.91 -22.57
CA ALA A 126 42.93 -32.21 -21.66
C ALA A 126 44.15 -31.38 -22.06
N LEU A 127 44.18 -30.10 -21.70
CA LEU A 127 45.40 -29.28 -21.65
C LEU A 127 45.05 -27.88 -21.12
N ALA A 128 45.12 -27.71 -19.79
CA ALA A 128 45.54 -26.46 -19.14
C ALA A 128 45.49 -26.62 -17.61
N GLU A 129 46.31 -27.52 -17.07
CA GLU A 129 46.82 -27.36 -15.71
C GLU A 129 48.32 -27.06 -15.80
N LEU A 130 48.69 -25.82 -15.50
CA LEU A 130 50.03 -25.49 -15.03
C LEU A 130 49.88 -24.46 -13.89
N PRO A 131 50.22 -24.82 -12.64
CA PRO A 131 50.35 -23.85 -11.57
C PRO A 131 51.63 -23.02 -11.78
N THR A 132 51.52 -21.70 -11.68
CA THR A 132 52.69 -20.79 -11.65
C THR A 132 53.13 -20.67 -10.19
N ALA A 133 54.41 -20.93 -9.94
CA ALA A 133 55.07 -20.80 -8.64
C ALA A 133 55.29 -19.34 -8.24
#